data_AF-A0A1V4VEA6-F1
#
_entry.id   AF-A0A1V4VEA6-F1
#
_cell.length_a   1.000
_cell.length_b   1.000
_cell.length_c   1.000
_cell.angle_alpha   90.00
_cell.angle_beta   90.00
_cell.angle_gamma   90.00
#
_symmetry.space_group_name_H-M   'P 1'
#
loop_
_entity.id
_entity.type
_entity.pdbx_description
1 polymer ?
#
loop_
_entity_poly.entity_id
_entity_poly.type
_entity_poly.pdbx_seq_one_letter_code
_entity_poly.pdbx_strand_id
1 'polypeptide(L)'
;MLVTKDKTAMRKMGQAMMATMPLQLKVQVMFKMLLAGNDDNKRRKIMEEVKQRRRFTVPRGQIEWYPTIDHRKCQSCKVCLKFCPKGVFEEDGQDNITVSRPYECVMLCSGCEIKCPHSAISFPDRKDFYRYVCYV
;
A
#
# COMPACT_ATOMS: atom_id res chain seq x y z
N MET A 1 0.93 -23.15 -12.31
CA MET A 1 -0.08 -22.31 -11.62
C MET A 1 0.48 -21.36 -10.55
N LEU A 2 1.76 -21.46 -10.15
CA LEU A 2 2.38 -20.53 -9.17
C LEU A 2 2.79 -19.16 -9.78
N VAL A 3 3.18 -19.13 -11.06
CA VAL A 3 3.72 -17.95 -11.76
C VAL A 3 2.70 -16.80 -11.92
N THR A 4 1.41 -17.10 -12.06
CA THR A 4 0.36 -16.09 -12.32
C THR A 4 -0.12 -15.37 -11.05
N LYS A 5 -0.13 -16.05 -9.91
CA LYS A 5 -0.41 -15.43 -8.60
C LYS A 5 0.68 -14.41 -8.23
N ASP A 6 1.92 -14.74 -8.54
CA ASP A 6 3.09 -13.89 -8.26
C ASP A 6 3.09 -12.61 -9.12
N LYS A 7 2.78 -12.72 -10.42
CA LYS A 7 2.62 -11.55 -11.32
C LYS A 7 1.51 -10.60 -10.87
N THR A 8 0.40 -11.14 -10.35
CA THR A 8 -0.73 -10.33 -9.86
C THR A 8 -0.38 -9.62 -8.54
N ALA A 9 0.32 -10.31 -7.63
CA ALA A 9 0.83 -9.72 -6.39
C ALA A 9 1.88 -8.61 -6.67
N MET A 10 2.82 -8.86 -7.59
CA MET A 10 3.80 -7.86 -8.03
C MET A 10 3.15 -6.63 -8.68
N ARG A 11 2.10 -6.82 -9.49
CA ARG A 11 1.31 -5.70 -10.06
C ARG A 11 0.63 -4.86 -8.98
N LYS A 12 0.00 -5.51 -7.99
CA LYS A 12 -0.64 -4.81 -6.85
C LYS A 12 0.38 -4.06 -5.99
N MET A 13 1.52 -4.69 -5.70
CA MET A 13 2.61 -4.06 -4.95
C MET A 13 3.20 -2.87 -5.71
N GLY A 14 3.41 -3.00 -7.03
CA GLY A 14 3.87 -1.92 -7.90
C GLY A 14 2.93 -0.72 -7.91
N GLN A 15 1.61 -0.94 -7.97
CA GLN A 15 0.61 0.13 -7.89
C GLN A 15 0.64 0.86 -6.54
N ALA A 16 0.69 0.11 -5.42
CA ALA A 16 0.74 0.70 -4.08
C ALA A 16 2.03 1.50 -3.85
N MET A 17 3.17 1.01 -4.34
CA MET A 17 4.44 1.73 -4.29
C MET A 17 4.36 3.05 -5.08
N MET A 18 3.91 3.02 -6.33
CA MET A 18 3.81 4.20 -7.21
C MET A 18 2.85 5.29 -6.71
N ALA A 19 1.83 4.93 -5.93
CA ALA A 19 0.87 5.87 -5.36
C ALA A 19 1.49 6.77 -4.27
N THR A 20 2.62 6.38 -3.69
CA THR A 20 3.21 7.05 -2.51
C THR A 20 4.53 7.76 -2.80
N MET A 21 5.02 7.69 -4.05
CA MET A 21 6.29 8.29 -4.48
C MET A 21 6.19 9.78 -4.78
N PRO A 22 7.28 10.55 -4.60
CA PRO A 22 7.41 11.90 -5.12
C PRO A 22 7.33 11.88 -6.64
N LEU A 23 6.84 12.97 -7.22
CA LEU A 23 6.59 13.05 -8.66
C LEU A 23 7.85 12.79 -9.49
N GLN A 24 9.00 13.35 -9.09
CA GLN A 24 10.28 13.17 -9.79
C GLN A 24 10.73 11.72 -9.85
N LEU A 25 10.66 11.00 -8.72
CA LEU A 25 11.00 9.58 -8.68
C LEU A 25 10.01 8.76 -9.50
N LYS A 26 8.70 9.08 -9.41
CA LYS A 26 7.66 8.41 -10.20
C LYS A 26 7.94 8.51 -11.71
N VAL A 27 8.31 9.69 -12.20
CA VAL A 27 8.70 9.90 -13.61
C VAL A 27 9.92 9.05 -13.96
N GLN A 28 10.97 9.06 -13.13
CA GLN A 28 12.18 8.26 -13.35
C GLN A 28 11.88 6.76 -13.44
N VAL A 29 11.05 6.24 -12.53
CA VAL A 29 10.71 4.81 -12.49
C VAL A 29 9.82 4.44 -13.67
N MET A 30 8.84 5.28 -14.03
CA MET A 30 8.00 5.06 -15.22
C MET A 30 8.85 4.99 -16.50
N PHE A 31 9.83 5.88 -16.65
CA PHE A 31 10.74 5.87 -17.79
C PHE A 31 11.58 4.56 -17.82
N LYS A 32 12.17 4.16 -16.69
CA LYS A 32 12.90 2.88 -16.58
C LYS A 32 12.02 1.68 -16.93
N MET A 33 10.76 1.67 -16.50
CA MET A 33 9.82 0.58 -16.79
C MET A 33 9.42 0.51 -18.27
N LEU A 34 9.30 1.67 -18.93
CA LEU A 34 9.04 1.76 -20.36
C LEU A 34 10.22 1.15 -21.13
N LEU A 35 11.44 1.54 -20.79
CA LEU A 35 12.67 1.00 -21.39
C LEU A 35 12.86 -0.51 -21.13
N ALA A 36 12.37 -1.02 -20.01
CA ALA A 36 12.43 -2.45 -19.70
C ALA A 36 11.48 -3.30 -20.57
N GLY A 37 10.43 -2.70 -21.18
CA GLY A 37 9.45 -3.45 -21.97
C GLY A 37 8.82 -4.62 -21.19
N ASN A 38 8.78 -5.80 -21.81
CA ASN A 38 8.26 -7.05 -21.23
C ASN A 38 9.32 -7.91 -20.52
N ASP A 39 10.54 -7.41 -20.32
CA ASP A 39 11.61 -8.14 -19.62
C ASP A 39 11.35 -8.19 -18.10
N ASP A 40 10.80 -9.31 -17.63
CA ASP A 40 10.44 -9.52 -16.22
C ASP A 40 11.66 -9.34 -15.27
N ASN A 41 12.86 -9.70 -15.71
CA ASN A 41 14.09 -9.57 -14.89
C ASN A 41 14.49 -8.10 -14.72
N LYS A 42 14.49 -7.32 -15.80
CA LYS A 42 14.75 -5.87 -15.73
C LYS A 42 13.71 -5.16 -14.87
N ARG A 43 12.43 -5.49 -15.04
CA ARG A 43 11.33 -4.92 -14.23
C ARG A 43 11.50 -5.23 -12.74
N ARG A 44 11.88 -6.46 -12.39
CA ARG A 44 12.18 -6.86 -11.01
C ARG A 44 13.36 -6.09 -10.43
N LYS A 45 14.45 -5.97 -11.19
CA LYS A 45 15.64 -5.19 -10.77
C LYS A 45 15.30 -3.72 -10.49
N ILE A 46 14.52 -3.09 -11.36
CA ILE A 46 14.05 -1.71 -11.18
C ILE A 46 13.23 -1.58 -9.88
N MET A 47 12.29 -2.50 -9.64
CA MET A 47 11.47 -2.46 -8.42
C MET A 47 12.31 -2.64 -7.15
N GLU A 48 13.32 -3.51 -7.18
CA GLU A 48 14.21 -3.73 -6.06
C GLU A 48 15.06 -2.49 -5.76
N GLU A 49 15.64 -1.85 -6.78
CA GLU A 49 16.36 -0.58 -6.65
C GLU A 49 15.47 0.50 -6.01
N VAL A 50 14.21 0.59 -6.42
CA VAL A 50 13.28 1.61 -5.92
C VAL A 50 12.86 1.35 -4.47
N LYS A 51 12.68 0.08 -4.09
CA LYS A 51 12.37 -0.32 -2.71
C LYS A 51 13.49 0.12 -1.74
N GLN A 52 14.75 -0.01 -2.15
CA GLN A 52 15.92 0.32 -1.33
C GLN A 52 16.08 1.83 -1.07
N ARG A 53 15.47 2.66 -1.91
CA ARG A 53 15.51 4.12 -1.78
C ARG A 53 14.59 4.67 -0.70
N ARG A 54 13.58 3.91 -0.30
CA ARG A 54 12.59 4.37 0.66
C ARG A 54 13.07 4.10 2.09
N ARG A 55 13.32 5.16 2.85
CA ARG A 55 13.70 5.10 4.27
C ARG A 55 12.68 5.83 5.14
N PHE A 56 12.60 5.43 6.41
CA PHE A 56 11.81 6.13 7.42
C PHE A 56 12.73 6.93 8.35
N THR A 57 12.31 8.12 8.76
CA THR A 57 13.10 8.97 9.69
C THR A 57 13.04 8.47 11.13
N VAL A 58 11.99 7.72 11.48
CA VAL A 58 11.79 7.08 12.78
C VAL A 58 11.37 5.62 12.58
N PRO A 59 11.48 4.75 13.59
CA PRO A 59 11.01 3.37 13.51
C PRO A 59 9.53 3.29 13.12
N ARG A 60 9.15 2.29 12.32
CA ARG A 60 7.79 2.12 11.80
C ARG A 60 6.71 2.12 12.90
N GLY A 61 7.02 1.54 14.07
CA GLY A 61 6.12 1.46 15.21
C GLY A 61 5.79 2.79 15.90
N GLN A 62 6.52 3.87 15.58
CA GLN A 62 6.28 5.21 16.13
C GLN A 62 5.46 6.09 15.17
N ILE A 63 5.07 5.57 14.01
CA ILE A 63 4.35 6.33 12.99
C ILE A 63 2.91 5.82 12.94
N GLU A 64 1.97 6.64 13.41
CA GLU A 64 0.54 6.30 13.50
C GLU A 64 -0.20 6.43 12.14
N TRP A 65 0.42 5.95 11.07
CA TRP A 65 -0.22 5.81 9.77
C TRP A 65 -0.86 4.43 9.63
N TYR A 66 -2.18 4.39 9.73
CA TYR A 66 -3.01 3.21 9.48
C TYR A 66 -4.49 3.62 9.31
N PRO A 67 -5.33 2.77 8.70
CA PRO A 67 -6.74 3.06 8.54
C PRO A 67 -7.48 3.05 9.89
N THR A 68 -8.55 3.82 9.99
CA THR A 68 -9.60 3.69 11.02
C THR A 68 -10.90 3.26 10.35
N ILE A 69 -11.73 2.46 11.04
CA ILE A 69 -13.03 1.99 10.54
C ILE A 69 -14.17 2.64 11.32
N ASP A 70 -15.08 3.29 10.62
CA ASP A 70 -16.37 3.73 11.14
C ASP A 70 -17.37 2.57 11.08
N HIS A 71 -17.56 1.88 12.21
CA HIS A 71 -18.45 0.72 12.32
C HIS A 71 -19.92 1.05 12.08
N ARG A 72 -20.34 2.33 12.13
CA ARG A 72 -21.72 2.72 11.80
C ARG A 72 -21.98 2.66 10.29
N LYS A 73 -20.92 2.81 9.48
CA LYS A 73 -20.99 2.76 8.01
C LYS A 73 -20.56 1.41 7.45
N CYS A 74 -19.73 0.67 8.18
CA CYS A 74 -19.22 -0.62 7.74
C CYS A 74 -20.38 -1.63 7.59
N GLN A 75 -20.48 -2.24 6.41
CA GLN A 75 -21.45 -3.32 6.10
C GLN A 75 -20.76 -4.69 5.97
N SER A 76 -19.56 -4.84 6.53
CA SER A 76 -18.78 -6.09 6.50
C SER A 76 -18.64 -6.76 5.13
N CYS A 77 -18.56 -5.97 4.05
CA CYS A 77 -18.47 -6.45 2.66
C CYS A 77 -17.14 -7.18 2.30
N LYS A 78 -16.18 -7.23 3.24
CA LYS A 78 -14.86 -7.88 3.11
C LYS A 78 -13.98 -7.39 1.93
N VAL A 79 -14.32 -6.25 1.31
CA VAL A 79 -13.56 -5.67 0.18
C VAL A 79 -12.15 -5.26 0.63
N CYS A 80 -12.02 -4.64 1.80
CA CYS A 80 -10.73 -4.24 2.36
C CYS A 80 -9.80 -5.43 2.65
N LEU A 81 -10.34 -6.55 3.14
CA LEU A 81 -9.60 -7.81 3.35
C LEU A 81 -9.03 -8.35 2.04
N LYS A 82 -9.86 -8.43 0.99
CA LYS A 82 -9.44 -8.93 -0.34
C LYS A 82 -8.48 -7.98 -1.06
N PHE A 83 -8.61 -6.68 -0.80
CA PHE A 83 -7.81 -5.65 -1.43
C PHE A 83 -6.40 -5.55 -0.83
N CYS A 84 -6.28 -5.52 0.50
CA CYS A 84 -5.04 -5.19 1.19
C CYS A 84 -4.05 -6.37 1.19
N PRO A 85 -2.97 -6.33 0.39
CA PRO A 85 -2.02 -7.45 0.31
C PRO A 85 -1.16 -7.60 1.58
N LYS A 86 -1.17 -6.60 2.46
CA LYS A 86 -0.44 -6.59 3.73
C LYS A 86 -1.23 -7.22 4.88
N GLY A 87 -2.48 -7.61 4.65
CA GLY A 87 -3.31 -8.20 5.69
C GLY A 87 -3.53 -7.25 6.88
N VAL A 88 -3.70 -5.96 6.66
CA VAL A 88 -3.91 -4.98 7.76
C VAL A 88 -5.24 -5.24 8.51
N PHE A 89 -6.21 -5.84 7.82
CA PHE A 89 -7.56 -6.08 8.31
C PHE A 89 -7.77 -7.55 8.64
N GLU A 90 -8.62 -7.81 9.64
CA GLU A 90 -9.13 -9.13 9.99
C GLU A 90 -10.64 -9.06 10.27
N GLU A 91 -11.27 -10.22 10.18
CA GLU A 91 -12.66 -10.43 10.55
C GLU A 91 -12.70 -11.08 11.93
N ASP A 92 -13.51 -10.55 12.83
CA ASP A 92 -13.74 -11.13 14.15
C ASP A 92 -14.78 -12.26 14.11
N GLY A 93 -15.10 -12.83 15.27
CA GLY A 93 -16.09 -13.91 15.39
C GLY A 93 -17.55 -13.47 15.19
N GLN A 94 -17.80 -12.19 14.94
CA GLN A 94 -19.12 -11.58 14.79
C GLN A 94 -19.28 -10.90 13.42
N ASP A 95 -18.50 -11.33 12.42
CA ASP A 95 -18.45 -10.76 11.07
C ASP A 95 -18.07 -9.25 11.04
N ASN A 96 -17.50 -8.67 12.11
CA ASN A 96 -17.01 -7.30 12.07
C ASN A 96 -15.58 -7.27 11.53
N ILE A 97 -15.30 -6.24 10.72
CA ILE A 97 -13.95 -6.00 10.22
C ILE A 97 -13.20 -5.07 11.17
N THR A 98 -12.01 -5.50 11.58
CA THR A 98 -11.12 -4.74 12.48
C THR A 98 -9.75 -4.52 11.83
N VAL A 99 -9.01 -3.55 12.36
CA VAL A 99 -7.62 -3.26 11.95
C VAL A 99 -6.69 -3.97 12.93
N SER A 100 -6.32 -5.22 12.62
CA SER A 100 -5.53 -6.06 13.54
C SER A 100 -4.02 -5.87 13.43
N ARG A 101 -3.53 -5.45 12.26
CA ARG A 101 -2.10 -5.19 12.01
C ARG A 101 -1.88 -3.77 11.51
N PRO A 102 -2.09 -2.73 12.35
CA PRO A 102 -1.98 -1.34 11.94
C PRO A 102 -0.59 -0.99 11.38
N TYR A 103 0.47 -1.45 12.03
CA TYR A 103 1.85 -1.13 11.64
C TYR A 103 2.34 -1.85 10.36
N GLU A 104 1.62 -2.86 9.87
CA GLU A 104 1.86 -3.47 8.56
C GLU A 104 1.31 -2.63 7.40
N CYS A 105 0.50 -1.61 7.70
CA CYS A 105 0.00 -0.70 6.69
C CYS A 105 1.16 0.03 6.00
N VAL A 106 1.14 0.02 4.67
CA VAL A 106 2.16 0.71 3.87
C VAL A 106 2.01 2.22 4.11
N MET A 107 3.07 2.84 4.60
CA MET A 107 3.14 4.30 4.81
C MET A 107 2.59 5.06 3.59
N LEU A 108 1.69 6.02 3.84
CA LEU A 108 1.01 6.86 2.84
C LEU A 108 0.07 6.14 1.84
N CYS A 109 -0.11 4.82 1.95
CA CYS A 109 -1.11 4.11 1.16
C CYS A 109 -2.51 4.37 1.74
N SER A 110 -3.44 4.84 0.91
CA SER A 110 -4.87 5.00 1.25
C SER A 110 -5.79 4.26 0.27
N GLY A 111 -5.28 3.24 -0.42
CA GLY A 111 -6.05 2.54 -1.45
C GLY A 111 -7.33 1.87 -0.94
N CYS A 112 -7.35 1.40 0.31
CA CYS A 112 -8.53 0.77 0.92
C CYS A 112 -9.64 1.77 1.24
N GLU A 113 -9.31 3.03 1.55
CA GLU A 113 -10.29 4.11 1.70
C GLU A 113 -11.04 4.32 0.38
N ILE A 114 -10.32 4.46 -0.74
CA ILE A 114 -10.90 4.63 -2.08
C ILE A 114 -11.73 3.39 -2.51
N LYS A 115 -11.33 2.20 -2.09
CA LYS A 115 -12.00 0.95 -2.47
C LYS A 115 -13.21 0.61 -1.60
N CYS A 116 -13.40 1.28 -0.46
CA CYS A 116 -14.53 1.02 0.41
C CYS A 116 -15.81 1.59 -0.24
N PRO A 117 -16.80 0.75 -0.60
CA PRO A 117 -18.04 1.23 -1.21
C PRO A 117 -18.95 2.00 -0.24
N HIS A 118 -18.68 1.91 1.06
CA HIS A 118 -19.48 2.54 2.12
C HIS A 118 -18.78 3.74 2.78
N SER A 119 -17.61 4.14 2.27
CA SER A 119 -16.81 5.23 2.86
C SER A 119 -16.61 5.09 4.38
N ALA A 120 -16.42 3.84 4.82
CA ALA A 120 -16.27 3.48 6.22
C ALA A 120 -14.81 3.50 6.70
N ILE A 121 -13.85 3.72 5.80
CA ILE A 121 -12.42 3.72 6.11
C ILE A 121 -11.89 5.13 5.94
N SER A 122 -11.10 5.61 6.90
CA SER A 122 -10.42 6.90 6.85
C SER A 122 -8.95 6.78 7.29
N PHE A 123 -8.14 7.77 6.93
CA PHE A 123 -6.74 7.90 7.34
C PHE A 123 -6.47 9.29 7.95
N PRO A 124 -5.38 9.45 8.70
CA PRO A 124 -4.83 10.77 9.03
C PRO A 124 -4.48 11.58 7.76
N ASP A 125 -4.35 12.90 7.88
CA ASP A 125 -3.91 13.72 6.74
C ASP A 125 -2.48 13.33 6.33
N ARG A 126 -2.30 13.01 5.04
CA ARG A 126 -1.01 12.64 4.45
C ARG A 126 0.07 13.70 4.69
N LYS A 127 -0.32 14.98 4.74
CA LYS A 127 0.61 16.10 4.91
C LYS A 127 1.44 15.96 6.18
N ASP A 128 0.83 15.49 7.27
CA ASP A 128 1.47 15.35 8.57
C ASP A 128 2.52 14.21 8.61
N PHE A 129 2.44 13.31 7.62
CA PHE A 129 3.24 12.09 7.56
C PHE A 129 4.32 12.11 6.48
N TYR A 130 4.35 13.11 5.59
CA TYR A 130 5.42 13.22 4.58
C TYR A 130 6.82 13.33 5.20
N ARG A 131 6.94 13.99 6.37
CA ARG A 131 8.19 14.10 7.13
C ARG A 131 8.79 12.76 7.56
N TYR A 132 8.00 11.69 7.57
CA TYR A 132 8.46 10.37 7.99
C TYR A 132 8.95 9.49 6.84
N VAL A 133 8.81 9.93 5.59
CA VAL A 133 9.21 9.16 4.41
C VAL A 133 10.29 9.92 3.64
N CYS A 134 11.48 9.36 3.61
CA CYS A 134 12.59 9.87 2.81
C CYS A 134 12.81 8.97 1.59
N TYR A 135 13.15 9.60 0.47
CA TYR A 135 13.60 8.95 -0.74
C TYR A 135 15.06 9.35 -0.97
N VAL A 136 15.96 8.38 -0.83
CA VAL A 136 17.39 8.53 -1.15
C VAL A 136 17.70 8.10 -2.58
#